data_AF-Q95QS2-F1
#
_entry.id   AF-Q95QS2-F1
#
_cell.length_a   1.000
_cell.length_b   1.000
_cell.length_c   1.000
_cell.angle_alpha   90.00
_cell.angle_beta   90.00
_cell.angle_gamma   90.00
#
_symmetry.space_group_name_H-M   'P 1'
#
loop_
_entity.id
_entity.type
_entity.pdbx_description
1 polymer ?
#
loop_
_entity_poly.entity_id
_entity_poly.type
_entity_poly.pdbx_seq_one_letter_code
_entity_poly.pdbx_strand_id
1 'polypeptide(L)'
;MTTQNNVIALRFLLSCFLLFIICDSKITQSIVYDRLPKELLGEARKFGAKAYKDFLYATENATARERINVYEDYFMECNTLGHERAERVFQNVYNIKLTKDMKLLLTLGFNSFAARFVSMEAGEFKEGLRQLCEKYEMQLQCQYGFGESRTAIYWRLDDLKNTDGNLRILLDRQCPEPEIDNTVYHCFSAGVEEYTKPCFEEMLAYNYTRYSAGRRIARTHIRATKEVAELTANKDLENDDDQFLTMKEHVQSVFGKALRTIAEIEGEKCDALDKVLKCVLPRVEEKCGREAVTIMESSILVGYLSTQRREPLASQFKGFNVETSKKCLKLHEHIE
;
A
#
# COMPACT_ATOMS: atom_id res chain seq x y z
N MET A 1 18.42 63.68 21.75
CA MET A 1 18.54 62.84 20.54
C MET A 1 18.87 61.37 20.83
N THR A 2 19.19 60.95 22.06
CA THR A 2 19.56 59.56 22.40
C THR A 2 18.39 58.58 22.55
N THR A 3 17.16 59.04 22.76
CA THR A 3 15.99 58.16 22.95
C THR A 3 15.48 57.52 21.66
N GLN A 4 15.64 58.16 20.51
CA GLN A 4 15.09 57.68 19.24
C GLN A 4 15.87 56.48 18.68
N ASN A 5 17.20 56.46 18.85
CA ASN A 5 18.04 55.35 18.39
C ASN A 5 17.78 54.05 19.16
N ASN A 6 17.50 54.13 20.46
CA ASN A 6 17.19 52.95 21.28
C ASN A 6 15.84 52.32 20.89
N VAL A 7 14.84 53.14 20.52
CA VAL A 7 13.53 52.64 20.07
C VAL A 7 13.64 51.93 18.71
N ILE A 8 14.46 52.45 17.80
CA ILE A 8 14.70 51.82 16.49
C ILE A 8 15.42 50.47 16.65
N ALA A 9 16.46 50.42 17.49
CA ALA A 9 17.19 49.19 17.78
C ALA A 9 16.29 48.11 18.41
N LEU A 10 15.43 48.49 19.36
CA LEU A 10 14.48 47.57 20.00
C LEU A 10 13.45 47.04 19.00
N ARG A 11 12.93 47.88 18.10
CA ARG A 11 12.02 47.45 17.02
C ARG A 11 12.69 46.48 16.04
N PHE A 12 13.96 46.72 15.73
CA PHE A 12 14.73 45.83 14.85
C PHE A 12 14.98 44.47 15.50
N LEU A 13 15.32 44.44 16.79
CA LEU A 13 15.48 43.19 17.55
C LEU A 13 14.17 42.41 17.65
N LEU A 14 13.03 43.08 17.93
CA LEU A 14 11.70 42.46 17.92
C LEU A 14 11.32 41.91 16.54
N SER A 15 11.60 42.64 15.47
CA SER A 15 11.41 42.17 14.09
C SER A 15 12.27 40.95 13.78
N CYS A 16 13.54 40.94 14.19
CA CYS A 16 14.43 39.79 14.02
C CYS A 16 13.97 38.59 14.85
N PHE A 17 13.46 38.80 16.07
CA PHE A 17 12.90 37.73 16.90
C PHE A 17 11.62 37.15 16.29
N LEU A 18 10.75 38.00 15.74
CA LEU A 18 9.57 37.57 14.97
C LEU A 18 9.99 36.78 13.72
N LEU A 19 11.00 37.26 12.98
CA LEU A 19 11.55 36.54 11.82
C LEU A 19 12.20 35.21 12.23
N PHE A 20 12.89 35.14 13.37
CA PHE A 20 13.44 33.88 13.89
C PHE A 20 12.35 32.90 14.31
N ILE A 21 11.29 33.36 14.98
CA ILE A 21 10.12 32.52 15.31
C ILE A 21 9.42 32.03 14.03
N ILE A 22 9.35 32.85 12.98
CA ILE A 22 8.79 32.47 11.68
C ILE A 22 9.74 31.51 10.93
N CYS A 23 11.06 31.68 11.02
CA CYS A 23 12.05 30.86 10.32
C CYS A 23 12.33 29.50 11.00
N ASP A 24 12.30 29.43 12.33
CA ASP A 24 12.43 28.17 13.07
C ASP A 24 11.15 27.33 12.95
N SER A 25 10.03 27.97 12.61
CA SER A 25 8.91 27.29 11.98
C SER A 25 9.24 26.94 10.51
N LYS A 26 10.35 26.23 10.25
CA LYS A 26 10.44 25.30 9.12
C LYS A 26 9.29 24.32 9.31
N ILE A 27 8.16 24.74 8.76
CA ILE A 27 6.83 24.32 9.14
C ILE A 27 6.84 22.80 9.14
N THR A 28 6.60 22.21 10.31
CA THR A 28 6.28 20.79 10.40
C THR A 28 4.90 20.61 9.78
N GLN A 29 4.87 20.67 8.45
CA GLN A 29 3.69 20.44 7.64
C GLN A 29 3.45 18.95 7.61
N SER A 30 2.20 18.59 7.89
CA SER A 30 1.72 17.26 7.60
C SER A 30 1.80 16.97 6.10
N ILE A 31 1.85 15.68 5.76
CA ILE A 31 1.95 15.20 4.38
C ILE A 31 0.58 14.76 3.88
N VAL A 32 -0.17 13.98 4.67
CA VAL A 32 -1.51 13.47 4.35
C VAL A 32 -2.55 13.70 5.45
N TYR A 33 -2.14 13.91 6.70
CA TYR A 33 -3.04 14.07 7.84
C TYR A 33 -2.67 15.28 8.70
N ASP A 34 -3.43 16.37 8.57
CA ASP A 34 -3.15 17.66 9.20
C ASP A 34 -3.47 17.73 10.70
N ARG A 35 -4.16 16.72 11.24
CA ARG A 35 -4.58 16.67 12.65
C ARG A 35 -3.63 15.92 13.56
N LEU A 36 -2.52 15.40 13.05
CA LEU A 36 -1.50 14.81 13.93
C LEU A 36 -0.92 15.93 14.83
N PRO A 37 -0.94 15.76 16.17
CA PRO A 37 -0.32 16.71 17.09
C PRO A 37 1.11 17.07 16.70
N LYS A 38 1.47 18.36 16.84
CA LYS A 38 2.78 18.89 16.43
C LYS A 38 3.94 18.22 17.14
N GLU A 39 3.71 17.80 18.38
CA GLU A 39 4.66 17.07 19.22
C GLU A 39 5.02 15.73 18.56
N LEU A 40 4.03 15.00 18.05
CA LEU A 40 4.21 13.71 17.39
C LEU A 40 4.83 13.86 16.02
N LEU A 41 4.46 14.89 15.27
CA LEU A 41 5.15 15.21 14.01
C LEU A 41 6.65 15.46 14.26
N GLY A 42 6.98 16.20 15.32
CA GLY A 42 8.36 16.47 15.72
C GLY A 42 9.10 15.22 16.21
N GLU A 43 8.44 14.36 16.98
CA GLU A 43 8.97 13.07 17.43
C GLU A 43 9.27 12.14 16.25
N ALA A 44 8.36 12.01 15.30
CA ALA A 44 8.54 11.20 14.11
C ALA A 44 9.76 11.66 13.28
N ARG A 45 9.91 12.97 13.06
CA ARG A 45 11.09 13.51 12.36
C ARG A 45 12.39 13.25 13.13
N LYS A 46 12.38 13.37 14.45
CA LYS A 46 13.56 13.07 15.29
C LYS A 46 13.92 11.59 15.23
N PHE A 47 12.93 10.70 15.20
CA PHE A 47 13.14 9.27 15.04
C PHE A 47 13.85 8.97 13.72
N GLY A 48 13.34 9.51 12.60
CA GLY A 48 14.00 9.37 11.29
C GLY A 48 15.41 9.95 11.25
N ALA A 49 15.61 11.15 11.80
CA ALA A 49 16.93 11.79 11.86
C ALA A 49 17.93 10.97 12.70
N LYS A 50 17.46 10.31 13.76
CA LYS A 50 18.27 9.37 14.53
C LYS A 50 18.64 8.14 13.70
N ALA A 51 17.68 7.49 13.06
CA ALA A 51 17.92 6.32 12.21
C ALA A 51 18.91 6.66 11.07
N TYR A 52 18.82 7.85 10.48
CA TYR A 52 19.79 8.31 9.49
C TYR A 52 21.19 8.52 10.06
N LYS A 53 21.30 9.08 11.28
CA LYS A 53 22.58 9.20 11.97
C LYS A 53 23.20 7.82 12.26
N ASP A 54 22.39 6.86 12.68
CA ASP A 54 22.81 5.48 12.97
C ASP A 54 23.30 4.79 11.67
N PHE A 55 22.59 5.00 10.55
CA PHE A 55 23.04 4.59 9.20
C PHE A 55 24.38 5.20 8.81
N LEU A 56 24.58 6.51 8.99
CA LEU A 56 25.84 7.19 8.66
C LEU A 56 27.01 6.66 9.51
N TYR A 57 26.78 6.38 10.79
CA TYR A 57 27.79 5.81 11.67
C TYR A 57 28.16 4.38 11.27
N ALA A 58 27.17 3.54 10.97
CA ALA A 58 27.39 2.16 10.55
C ALA A 58 28.10 2.04 9.20
N THR A 59 28.02 3.08 8.36
CA THR A 59 28.53 3.07 6.98
C THR A 59 29.67 4.05 6.70
N GLU A 60 30.26 4.63 7.75
CA GLU A 60 31.32 5.65 7.65
C GLU A 60 32.47 5.19 6.73
N ASN A 61 32.93 3.95 6.91
CA ASN A 61 34.01 3.34 6.12
C ASN A 61 33.52 2.38 5.01
N ALA A 62 32.21 2.30 4.79
CA ALA A 62 31.63 1.42 3.78
C ALA A 62 31.72 2.03 2.38
N THR A 63 31.90 1.18 1.37
CA THR A 63 31.76 1.52 -0.04
C THR A 63 30.33 1.98 -0.36
N ALA A 64 30.15 2.68 -1.47
CA ALA A 64 28.81 3.08 -1.92
C ALA A 64 27.87 1.88 -2.12
N ARG A 65 28.40 0.73 -2.55
CA ARG A 65 27.63 -0.51 -2.73
C ARG A 65 27.16 -1.07 -1.38
N GLU A 66 28.05 -1.14 -0.40
CA GLU A 66 27.71 -1.59 0.95
C GLU A 66 26.69 -0.66 1.61
N ARG A 67 26.81 0.66 1.42
CA ARG A 67 25.82 1.65 1.88
C ARG A 67 24.43 1.38 1.32
N ILE A 68 24.33 1.14 0.02
CA ILE A 68 23.05 0.84 -0.64
C ILE A 68 22.44 -0.45 -0.09
N ASN A 69 23.25 -1.48 0.15
CA ASN A 69 22.77 -2.77 0.65
C ASN A 69 22.14 -2.70 2.05
N VAL A 70 22.57 -1.75 2.89
CA VAL A 70 22.03 -1.59 4.26
C VAL A 70 21.09 -0.41 4.40
N TYR A 71 20.97 0.46 3.38
CA TYR A 71 20.13 1.66 3.44
C TYR A 71 18.68 1.31 3.80
N GLU A 72 18.14 0.29 3.13
CA GLU A 72 16.77 -0.15 3.35
C GLU A 72 16.55 -0.62 4.79
N ASP A 73 17.51 -1.28 5.43
CA ASP A 73 17.35 -1.76 6.81
C ASP A 73 17.08 -0.61 7.81
N TYR A 74 17.87 0.47 7.73
CA TYR A 74 17.70 1.65 8.58
C TYR A 74 16.48 2.48 8.19
N PHE A 75 16.21 2.60 6.91
CA PHE A 75 15.04 3.32 6.41
C PHE A 75 13.74 2.65 6.85
N MET A 76 13.71 1.32 6.82
CA MET A 76 12.55 0.51 7.18
C MET A 76 12.21 0.56 8.68
N GLU A 77 13.11 1.06 9.54
CA GLU A 77 12.77 1.40 10.93
C GLU A 77 11.61 2.41 10.99
N CYS A 78 11.49 3.31 10.03
CA CYS A 78 10.37 4.26 9.98
C CYS A 78 9.02 3.55 9.85
N ASN A 79 8.96 2.36 9.26
CA ASN A 79 7.72 1.61 9.13
C ASN A 79 7.25 1.01 10.46
N THR A 80 8.11 0.96 11.49
CA THR A 80 7.70 0.48 12.81
C THR A 80 7.00 1.56 13.64
N LEU A 81 7.20 2.83 13.28
CA LEU A 81 6.66 3.96 14.04
C LEU A 81 5.13 4.03 13.91
N GLY A 82 4.46 4.33 15.02
CA GLY A 82 3.01 4.45 15.09
C GLY A 82 2.29 3.09 15.14
N HIS A 83 3.00 1.96 15.18
CA HIS A 83 2.37 0.66 15.39
C HIS A 83 1.60 0.61 16.69
N GLU A 84 2.15 1.13 17.78
CA GLU A 84 1.50 1.21 19.08
C GLU A 84 0.16 1.98 19.04
N ARG A 85 0.04 2.95 18.12
CA ARG A 85 -1.21 3.71 17.92
C ARG A 85 -2.25 2.93 17.16
N ALA A 86 -1.86 2.14 16.16
CA ALA A 86 -2.78 1.37 15.32
C ALA A 86 -2.97 -0.08 15.80
N GLU A 87 -2.14 -0.56 16.72
CA GLU A 87 -2.15 -1.93 17.23
C GLU A 87 -3.52 -2.30 17.78
N ARG A 88 -4.16 -1.38 18.50
CA ARG A 88 -5.52 -1.58 19.02
C ARG A 88 -6.53 -1.78 17.89
N VAL A 89 -6.41 -1.04 16.77
CA VAL A 89 -7.27 -1.25 15.59
C VAL A 89 -7.02 -2.63 15.00
N PHE A 90 -5.76 -3.00 14.76
CA PHE A 90 -5.42 -4.31 14.19
C PHE A 90 -5.93 -5.46 15.06
N GLN A 91 -5.69 -5.41 16.36
CA GLN A 91 -6.18 -6.42 17.30
C GLN A 91 -7.70 -6.48 17.32
N ASN A 92 -8.39 -5.34 17.42
CA ASN A 92 -9.84 -5.29 17.41
C ASN A 92 -10.39 -5.91 16.12
N VAL A 93 -9.86 -5.50 14.97
CA VAL A 93 -10.28 -6.01 13.66
C VAL A 93 -10.05 -7.52 13.55
N TYR A 94 -8.87 -8.02 13.92
CA TYR A 94 -8.59 -9.46 13.80
C TYR A 94 -9.36 -10.33 14.80
N ASN A 95 -9.75 -9.78 15.94
CA ASN A 95 -10.58 -10.47 16.93
C ASN A 95 -12.06 -10.55 16.54
N ILE A 96 -12.52 -9.77 15.56
CA ILE A 96 -13.91 -9.85 15.07
C ILE A 96 -14.12 -11.17 14.32
N LYS A 97 -15.11 -11.94 14.79
CA LYS A 97 -15.55 -13.18 14.13
C LYS A 97 -16.22 -12.86 12.79
N LEU A 98 -15.84 -13.59 11.75
CA LEU A 98 -16.43 -13.44 10.41
C LEU A 98 -17.94 -13.73 10.41
N THR A 99 -18.74 -12.69 10.18
CA THR A 99 -20.17 -12.79 9.91
C THR A 99 -20.43 -13.29 8.49
N LYS A 100 -21.70 -13.51 8.14
CA LYS A 100 -22.10 -13.89 6.79
C LYS A 100 -21.77 -12.79 5.77
N ASP A 101 -22.10 -11.55 6.11
CA ASP A 101 -21.85 -10.38 5.26
C ASP A 101 -20.36 -10.17 5.02
N MET A 102 -19.52 -10.29 6.06
CA MET A 102 -18.07 -10.21 5.92
C MET A 102 -17.54 -11.29 4.95
N LYS A 103 -18.05 -12.53 5.02
CA LYS A 103 -17.66 -13.60 4.09
C LYS A 103 -18.07 -13.32 2.65
N LEU A 104 -19.21 -12.65 2.45
CA LEU A 104 -19.63 -12.22 1.13
C LEU A 104 -18.71 -11.12 0.59
N LEU A 105 -18.31 -10.13 1.40
CA LEU A 105 -17.29 -9.13 1.01
C LEU A 105 -15.96 -9.79 0.59
N LEU A 106 -15.48 -10.80 1.33
CA LEU A 106 -14.29 -11.57 0.95
C LEU A 106 -14.44 -12.30 -0.39
N THR A 107 -15.68 -12.68 -0.73
CA THR A 107 -16.00 -13.33 -2.00
C THR A 107 -16.02 -12.33 -3.15
N LEU A 108 -16.41 -11.08 -2.88
CA LEU A 108 -16.38 -9.97 -3.85
C LEU A 108 -14.96 -9.48 -4.13
N GLY A 109 -14.02 -9.66 -3.19
CA GLY A 109 -12.61 -9.35 -3.40
C GLY A 109 -11.97 -8.54 -2.28
N PHE A 110 -12.74 -8.11 -1.27
CA PHE A 110 -12.17 -7.42 -0.11
C PHE A 110 -11.15 -8.31 0.60
N ASN A 111 -10.08 -7.69 1.10
CA ASN A 111 -9.16 -8.40 1.99
C ASN A 111 -9.78 -8.60 3.38
N SER A 112 -9.17 -9.51 4.16
CA SER A 112 -9.62 -9.91 5.49
C SER A 112 -9.75 -8.76 6.48
N PHE A 113 -8.83 -7.80 6.42
CA PHE A 113 -8.83 -6.64 7.29
C PHE A 113 -9.97 -5.69 6.89
N ALA A 114 -10.02 -5.27 5.63
CA ALA A 114 -11.02 -4.35 5.10
C ALA A 114 -12.44 -4.84 5.33
N ALA A 115 -12.74 -6.11 5.01
CA ALA A 115 -14.07 -6.69 5.18
C ALA A 115 -14.57 -6.65 6.63
N ARG A 116 -13.67 -6.74 7.62
CA ARG A 116 -14.03 -6.62 9.04
C ARG A 116 -14.09 -5.16 9.48
N PHE A 117 -13.12 -4.37 9.04
CA PHE A 117 -12.97 -2.98 9.43
C PHE A 117 -14.16 -2.13 9.01
N VAL A 118 -14.62 -2.26 7.75
CA VAL A 118 -15.81 -1.53 7.23
C VAL A 118 -17.14 -2.01 7.85
N SER A 119 -17.12 -3.16 8.52
CA SER A 119 -18.26 -3.74 9.23
C SER A 119 -18.24 -3.51 10.75
N MET A 120 -17.28 -2.71 11.26
CA MET A 120 -17.28 -2.28 12.66
C MET A 120 -18.41 -1.30 12.94
N GLU A 121 -18.67 -0.99 14.22
CA GLU A 121 -19.58 0.08 14.60
C GLU A 121 -19.02 1.46 14.23
N ALA A 122 -19.87 2.43 13.92
CA ALA A 122 -19.45 3.73 13.36
C ALA A 122 -18.44 4.49 14.23
N GLY A 123 -18.60 4.44 15.56
CA GLY A 123 -17.65 5.06 16.48
C GLY A 123 -16.27 4.40 16.44
N GLU A 124 -16.23 3.06 16.39
CA GLU A 124 -14.97 2.31 16.32
C GLU A 124 -14.29 2.45 14.95
N PHE A 125 -15.08 2.49 13.87
CA PHE A 125 -14.58 2.72 12.53
C PHE A 125 -13.92 4.10 12.41
N LYS A 126 -14.61 5.17 12.85
CA LYS A 126 -14.06 6.54 12.85
C LYS A 126 -12.77 6.65 13.65
N GLU A 127 -12.75 6.05 14.85
CA GLU A 127 -11.57 6.04 15.70
C GLU A 127 -10.43 5.21 15.09
N GLY A 128 -10.74 4.10 14.43
CA GLY A 128 -9.77 3.30 13.71
C GLY A 128 -9.14 4.05 12.53
N LEU A 129 -9.94 4.81 11.76
CA LEU A 129 -9.44 5.67 10.69
C LEU A 129 -8.46 6.71 11.22
N ARG A 130 -8.81 7.36 12.33
CA ARG A 130 -7.93 8.32 13.00
C ARG A 130 -6.58 7.69 13.34
N GLN A 131 -6.58 6.53 13.99
CA GLN A 131 -5.34 5.83 14.39
C GLN A 131 -4.49 5.39 13.18
N LEU A 132 -5.13 4.93 12.10
CA LEU A 132 -4.43 4.57 10.86
C LEU A 132 -3.82 5.80 10.18
N CYS A 133 -4.54 6.91 10.08
CA CYS A 133 -4.02 8.16 9.54
C CYS A 133 -2.86 8.72 10.37
N GLU A 134 -2.95 8.68 11.70
CA GLU A 134 -1.84 9.06 12.58
C GLU A 134 -0.61 8.19 12.36
N LYS A 135 -0.79 6.86 12.26
CA LYS A 135 0.30 5.94 11.96
C LYS A 135 0.99 6.32 10.64
N TYR A 136 0.25 6.42 9.54
CA TYR A 136 0.86 6.71 8.23
C TYR A 136 1.51 8.10 8.18
N GLU A 137 0.91 9.11 8.78
CA GLU A 137 1.52 10.44 8.87
C GLU A 137 2.84 10.39 9.66
N MET A 138 2.88 9.70 10.80
CA MET A 138 4.13 9.53 11.56
C MET A 138 5.20 8.81 10.73
N GLN A 139 4.85 7.75 9.99
CA GLN A 139 5.80 7.02 9.14
C GLN A 139 6.38 7.92 8.04
N LEU A 140 5.54 8.71 7.36
CA LEU A 140 5.99 9.63 6.31
C LEU A 140 6.89 10.75 6.87
N GLN A 141 6.57 11.28 8.05
CA GLN A 141 7.41 12.28 8.71
C GLN A 141 8.74 11.71 9.20
N CYS A 142 8.75 10.43 9.59
CA CYS A 142 9.98 9.71 9.89
C CYS A 142 10.85 9.60 8.63
N GLN A 143 10.29 9.19 7.50
CA GLN A 143 11.02 9.12 6.23
C GLN A 143 11.59 10.49 5.82
N TYR A 144 10.80 11.56 5.99
CA TYR A 144 11.28 12.93 5.78
C TYR A 144 12.43 13.30 6.74
N GLY A 145 12.33 12.91 8.01
CA GLY A 145 13.39 13.09 9.01
C GLY A 145 14.66 12.28 8.69
N PHE A 146 14.51 11.11 8.07
CA PHE A 146 15.59 10.26 7.59
C PHE A 146 16.38 10.91 6.43
N GLY A 147 15.83 11.95 5.81
CA GLY A 147 16.48 12.68 4.72
C GLY A 147 15.86 12.42 3.35
N GLU A 148 14.72 11.70 3.29
CA GLU A 148 13.99 11.57 2.04
C GLU A 148 13.46 12.92 1.56
N SER A 149 13.58 13.15 0.25
CA SER A 149 12.99 14.35 -0.36
C SER A 149 11.47 14.23 -0.35
N ARG A 150 10.76 15.37 -0.33
CA ARG A 150 9.29 15.36 -0.49
C ARG A 150 8.86 14.64 -1.76
N THR A 151 9.62 14.80 -2.84
CA THR A 151 9.38 14.11 -4.11
C THR A 151 9.42 12.60 -3.92
N ALA A 152 10.47 12.05 -3.29
CA ALA A 152 10.60 10.62 -3.04
C ALA A 152 9.47 10.07 -2.15
N ILE A 153 9.06 10.83 -1.12
CA ILE A 153 7.92 10.48 -0.28
C ILE A 153 6.62 10.44 -1.10
N TYR A 154 6.40 11.39 -2.01
CA TYR A 154 5.22 11.38 -2.88
C TYR A 154 5.24 10.20 -3.85
N TRP A 155 6.40 9.84 -4.42
CA TRP A 155 6.53 8.62 -5.22
C TRP A 155 6.17 7.36 -4.42
N ARG A 156 6.59 7.29 -3.14
CA ARG A 156 6.24 6.17 -2.27
C ARG A 156 4.76 6.14 -1.93
N LEU A 157 4.14 7.30 -1.71
CA LEU A 157 2.70 7.40 -1.52
C LEU A 157 1.96 6.89 -2.75
N ASP A 158 2.39 7.27 -3.95
CA ASP A 158 1.76 6.79 -5.19
C ASP A 158 1.91 5.26 -5.34
N ASP A 159 3.07 4.70 -4.99
CA ASP A 159 3.28 3.24 -4.97
C ASP A 159 2.35 2.53 -3.98
N LEU A 160 2.18 3.05 -2.75
CA LEU A 160 1.21 2.53 -1.78
C LEU A 160 -0.23 2.63 -2.28
N LYS A 161 -0.61 3.75 -2.89
CA LYS A 161 -1.94 4.00 -3.45
C LYS A 161 -2.24 3.14 -4.67
N ASN A 162 -1.23 2.63 -5.35
CA ASN A 162 -1.40 1.77 -6.53
C ASN A 162 -1.40 0.29 -6.16
N THR A 163 -0.84 -0.08 -5.00
CA THR A 163 -0.70 -1.48 -4.57
C THR A 163 -1.74 -1.94 -3.53
N ASP A 164 -2.45 -1.01 -2.87
CA ASP A 164 -3.57 -1.34 -1.97
C ASP A 164 -4.68 -0.29 -2.09
N GLY A 165 -5.83 -0.70 -2.60
CA GLY A 165 -7.00 0.17 -2.73
C GLY A 165 -7.52 0.77 -1.43
N ASN A 166 -7.34 0.08 -0.31
CA ASN A 166 -7.75 0.62 0.99
C ASN A 166 -6.79 1.70 1.45
N LEU A 167 -5.49 1.58 1.15
CA LEU A 167 -4.53 2.65 1.38
C LEU A 167 -4.78 3.83 0.46
N ARG A 168 -5.16 3.59 -0.81
CA ARG A 168 -5.60 4.66 -1.71
C ARG A 168 -6.73 5.48 -1.11
N ILE A 169 -7.81 4.80 -0.71
CA ILE A 169 -8.97 5.45 -0.09
C ILE A 169 -8.57 6.17 1.20
N LEU A 170 -7.76 5.54 2.04
CA LEU A 170 -7.29 6.13 3.29
C LEU A 170 -6.50 7.43 3.02
N LEU A 171 -5.53 7.39 2.12
CA LEU A 171 -4.58 8.47 1.88
C LEU A 171 -5.11 9.59 0.98
N ASP A 172 -6.01 9.29 0.03
CA ASP A 172 -6.59 10.29 -0.88
C ASP A 172 -7.86 10.94 -0.32
N ARG A 173 -8.57 10.26 0.60
CA ARG A 173 -9.89 10.69 1.04
C ARG A 173 -9.99 10.84 2.57
N GLN A 174 -9.72 9.78 3.32
CA GLN A 174 -10.06 9.75 4.75
C GLN A 174 -9.08 10.56 5.62
N CYS A 175 -7.78 10.51 5.31
CA CYS A 175 -6.78 11.30 6.04
C CYS A 175 -6.83 12.79 5.68
N PRO A 176 -6.99 13.20 4.41
CA PRO A 176 -7.15 14.61 4.08
C PRO A 176 -8.47 15.21 4.60
N GLU A 177 -9.54 14.41 4.71
CA GLU A 177 -10.86 14.87 5.15
C GLU A 177 -11.40 14.05 6.35
N PRO A 178 -10.91 14.26 7.58
CA PRO A 178 -11.22 13.37 8.71
C PRO A 178 -12.68 13.45 9.24
N GLU A 179 -13.44 14.47 8.83
CA GLU A 179 -14.88 14.61 9.14
C GLU A 179 -15.77 14.20 7.98
N ILE A 180 -15.21 13.59 6.94
CA ILE A 180 -16.00 13.09 5.82
C ILE A 180 -17.05 12.10 6.32
N ASP A 181 -18.23 12.16 5.71
CA ASP A 181 -19.28 11.19 6.00
C ASP A 181 -18.81 9.79 5.60
N ASN A 182 -18.75 8.92 6.60
CA ASN A 182 -18.29 7.54 6.46
C ASN A 182 -19.46 6.54 6.58
N THR A 183 -20.71 7.01 6.60
CA THR A 183 -21.90 6.14 6.64
C THR A 183 -21.99 5.21 5.44
N VAL A 184 -21.40 5.60 4.30
CA VAL A 184 -21.31 4.80 3.08
C VAL A 184 -20.69 3.42 3.33
N TYR A 185 -19.68 3.31 4.21
CA TYR A 185 -19.02 2.05 4.55
C TYR A 185 -19.98 1.09 5.23
N HIS A 186 -20.76 1.58 6.20
CA HIS A 186 -21.78 0.77 6.86
C HIS A 186 -22.92 0.39 5.93
N CYS A 187 -23.27 1.26 4.97
CA CYS A 187 -24.34 0.94 4.02
C CYS A 187 -24.00 -0.29 3.16
N PHE A 188 -22.82 -0.32 2.53
CA PHE A 188 -22.47 -1.44 1.65
C PHE A 188 -21.96 -2.66 2.44
N SER A 189 -21.52 -2.48 3.68
CA SER A 189 -21.03 -3.60 4.52
C SER A 189 -22.14 -4.30 5.31
N ALA A 190 -23.31 -3.67 5.47
CA ALA A 190 -24.49 -4.23 6.12
C ALA A 190 -25.50 -4.78 5.11
N GLY A 191 -26.01 -5.98 5.36
CA GLY A 191 -26.99 -6.61 4.47
C GLY A 191 -26.38 -6.88 3.09
N VAL A 192 -25.15 -7.38 3.07
CA VAL A 192 -24.42 -7.73 1.83
C VAL A 192 -25.19 -8.79 1.06
N GLU A 193 -25.80 -9.74 1.77
CA GLU A 193 -26.67 -10.75 1.17
C GLU A 193 -27.79 -10.15 0.32
N GLU A 194 -28.38 -9.02 0.73
CA GLU A 194 -29.52 -8.44 0.03
C GLU A 194 -29.18 -8.05 -1.42
N TYR A 195 -28.09 -7.31 -1.60
CA TYR A 195 -27.69 -6.83 -2.93
C TYR A 195 -26.86 -7.86 -3.70
N THR A 196 -26.23 -8.84 -3.03
CA THR A 196 -25.46 -9.89 -3.70
C THR A 196 -26.27 -11.12 -4.10
N LYS A 197 -27.42 -11.38 -3.46
CA LYS A 197 -28.26 -12.56 -3.72
C LYS A 197 -28.57 -12.77 -5.21
N PRO A 198 -28.92 -11.74 -6.01
CA PRO A 198 -29.16 -11.94 -7.44
C PRO A 198 -27.91 -12.28 -8.26
N CYS A 199 -26.72 -12.03 -7.70
CA CYS A 199 -25.40 -12.22 -8.34
C CYS A 199 -24.68 -13.47 -7.84
N PHE A 200 -25.40 -14.37 -7.17
CA PHE A 200 -24.80 -15.49 -6.46
C PHE A 200 -24.09 -16.47 -7.41
N GLU A 201 -24.65 -16.70 -8.60
CA GLU A 201 -24.05 -17.57 -9.63
C GLU A 201 -22.73 -17.00 -10.15
N GLU A 202 -22.67 -15.68 -10.43
CA GLU A 202 -21.44 -15.00 -10.83
C GLU A 202 -20.39 -15.07 -9.72
N MET A 203 -20.79 -14.85 -8.46
CA MET A 203 -19.90 -14.93 -7.31
C MET A 203 -19.34 -16.34 -7.11
N LEU A 204 -20.17 -17.38 -7.25
CA LEU A 204 -19.74 -18.77 -7.19
C LEU A 204 -18.78 -19.11 -8.33
N ALA A 205 -19.11 -18.70 -9.56
CA ALA A 205 -18.27 -18.90 -10.73
C ALA A 205 -16.91 -18.21 -10.58
N TYR A 206 -16.87 -16.98 -10.07
CA TYR A 206 -15.63 -16.27 -9.76
C TYR A 206 -14.81 -17.00 -8.70
N ASN A 207 -15.41 -17.43 -7.59
CA ASN A 207 -14.67 -18.11 -6.53
C ASN A 207 -14.09 -19.45 -7.01
N TYR A 208 -14.85 -20.22 -7.79
CA TYR A 208 -14.36 -21.45 -8.43
C TYR A 208 -13.20 -21.15 -9.39
N THR A 209 -13.35 -20.14 -10.24
CA THR A 209 -12.32 -19.71 -11.20
C THR A 209 -11.05 -19.29 -10.46
N ARG A 210 -11.17 -18.46 -9.42
CA ARG A 210 -10.05 -18.01 -8.57
C ARG A 210 -9.30 -19.18 -7.96
N TYR A 211 -10.02 -20.17 -7.40
CA TYR A 211 -9.40 -21.36 -6.82
C TYR A 211 -8.68 -22.23 -7.87
N SER A 212 -9.36 -22.52 -8.99
CA SER A 212 -8.81 -23.34 -10.08
C SER A 212 -7.58 -22.66 -10.74
N ALA A 213 -7.70 -21.37 -11.04
CA ALA A 213 -6.62 -20.54 -11.57
C ALA A 213 -5.44 -20.48 -10.60
N GLY A 214 -5.66 -20.26 -9.30
CA GLY A 214 -4.61 -20.25 -8.29
C GLY A 214 -3.80 -21.55 -8.27
N ARG A 215 -4.46 -22.72 -8.40
CA ARG A 215 -3.77 -24.01 -8.51
C ARG A 215 -2.94 -24.15 -9.79
N ARG A 216 -3.46 -23.67 -10.92
CA ARG A 216 -2.73 -23.69 -12.21
C ARG A 216 -1.53 -22.75 -12.21
N ILE A 217 -1.68 -21.56 -11.64
CA ILE A 217 -0.60 -20.58 -11.43
C ILE A 217 0.49 -21.20 -10.58
N ALA A 218 0.14 -21.74 -9.40
CA ALA A 218 1.10 -22.36 -8.49
C ALA A 218 1.88 -23.51 -9.16
N ARG A 219 1.20 -24.39 -9.90
CA ARG A 219 1.86 -25.49 -10.65
C ARG A 219 2.83 -24.97 -11.71
N THR A 220 2.43 -23.94 -12.46
CA THR A 220 3.25 -23.33 -13.51
C THR A 220 4.50 -22.68 -12.91
N HIS A 221 4.33 -21.95 -11.81
CA HIS A 221 5.41 -21.29 -11.09
C HIS A 221 6.39 -22.27 -10.44
N ILE A 222 5.87 -23.31 -9.76
CA ILE A 222 6.69 -24.37 -9.15
C ILE A 222 7.49 -25.11 -10.22
N ARG A 223 6.88 -25.43 -11.37
CA ARG A 223 7.58 -26.09 -12.47
C ARG A 223 8.72 -25.22 -13.01
N ALA A 224 8.47 -23.93 -13.25
CA ALA A 224 9.50 -23.01 -13.75
C ALA A 224 10.65 -22.87 -12.75
N THR A 225 10.34 -22.71 -11.47
CA THR A 225 11.34 -22.63 -10.39
C THR A 225 12.16 -23.90 -10.31
N LYS A 226 11.52 -25.08 -10.42
CA LYS A 226 12.21 -26.37 -10.41
C LYS A 226 13.13 -26.54 -11.62
N GLU A 227 12.66 -26.19 -12.82
CA GLU A 227 13.45 -26.25 -14.04
C GLU A 227 14.69 -25.37 -13.94
N VAL A 228 14.54 -24.11 -13.47
CA VAL A 228 15.68 -23.22 -13.23
C VAL A 228 16.65 -23.79 -12.20
N ALA A 229 16.16 -24.35 -11.10
CA ALA A 229 17.01 -24.97 -10.09
C ALA A 229 17.83 -26.15 -10.65
N GLU A 230 17.23 -26.99 -11.49
CA GLU A 230 17.91 -28.10 -12.18
C GLU A 230 18.96 -27.61 -13.19
N LEU A 231 18.67 -26.52 -13.90
CA LEU A 231 19.59 -25.91 -14.87
C LEU A 231 20.82 -25.28 -14.21
N THR A 232 20.62 -24.63 -13.07
CA THR A 232 21.70 -23.99 -12.30
C THR A 232 22.45 -24.98 -11.40
N ALA A 233 21.95 -26.20 -11.24
CA ALA A 233 22.57 -27.20 -10.38
C ALA A 233 23.98 -27.55 -10.88
N ASN A 234 24.97 -27.45 -9.99
CA ASN A 234 26.37 -27.78 -10.25
C ASN A 234 27.06 -26.89 -11.31
N LYS A 235 26.55 -25.67 -11.53
CA LYS A 235 27.18 -24.67 -12.40
C LYS A 235 27.97 -23.66 -11.57
N ASP A 236 29.19 -23.37 -11.98
CA ASP A 236 30.00 -22.31 -11.40
C ASP A 236 29.68 -20.99 -12.10
N LEU A 237 28.57 -20.37 -11.71
CA LEU A 237 28.07 -19.13 -12.31
C LEU A 237 28.84 -17.89 -11.85
N GLU A 238 29.74 -18.02 -10.87
CA GLU A 238 30.52 -16.91 -10.34
C GLU A 238 31.85 -16.74 -11.08
N ASN A 239 32.44 -17.85 -11.58
CA ASN A 239 33.77 -17.83 -12.21
C ASN A 239 33.77 -18.00 -13.73
N ASP A 240 32.61 -18.29 -14.34
CA ASP A 240 32.48 -18.52 -15.79
C ASP A 240 31.42 -17.58 -16.39
N ASP A 241 31.88 -16.44 -16.92
CA ASP A 241 31.03 -15.39 -17.50
C ASP A 241 30.20 -15.89 -18.70
N ASP A 242 30.75 -16.78 -19.53
CA ASP A 242 30.05 -17.34 -20.69
C ASP A 242 28.92 -18.28 -20.22
N GLN A 243 29.18 -19.11 -19.20
CA GLN A 243 28.12 -19.90 -18.56
C GLN A 243 27.09 -19.01 -17.85
N PHE A 244 27.51 -17.93 -17.20
CA PHE A 244 26.58 -17.00 -16.55
C PHE A 244 25.63 -16.34 -17.56
N LEU A 245 26.14 -15.82 -18.68
CA LEU A 245 25.34 -15.17 -19.72
C LEU A 245 24.34 -16.15 -20.34
N THR A 246 24.82 -17.33 -20.76
CA THR A 246 23.96 -18.36 -21.37
C THR A 246 22.89 -18.85 -20.37
N MET A 247 23.25 -19.00 -19.09
CA MET A 247 22.30 -19.37 -18.05
C MET A 247 21.26 -18.27 -17.81
N LYS A 248 21.68 -17.00 -17.76
CA LYS A 248 20.79 -15.85 -17.58
C LYS A 248 19.74 -15.80 -18.69
N GLU A 249 20.15 -15.95 -19.95
CA GLU A 249 19.21 -16.00 -21.09
C GLU A 249 18.24 -17.18 -20.98
N HIS A 250 18.73 -18.34 -20.57
CA HIS A 250 17.90 -19.52 -20.42
C HIS A 250 16.90 -19.39 -19.26
N VAL A 251 17.32 -18.87 -18.10
CA VAL A 251 16.46 -18.54 -16.96
C VAL A 251 15.39 -17.52 -17.35
N GLN A 252 15.76 -16.48 -18.09
CA GLN A 252 14.83 -15.50 -18.64
C GLN A 252 13.80 -16.13 -19.58
N SER A 253 14.21 -17.09 -20.41
CA SER A 253 13.30 -17.83 -21.30
C SER A 253 12.29 -18.68 -20.51
N VAL A 254 12.76 -19.43 -19.52
CA VAL A 254 11.91 -20.30 -18.67
C VAL A 254 10.89 -19.47 -17.90
N PHE A 255 11.34 -18.46 -17.13
CA PHE A 255 10.44 -17.60 -16.37
C PHE A 255 9.56 -16.75 -17.28
N GLY A 256 10.10 -16.16 -18.35
CA GLY A 256 9.32 -15.35 -19.28
C GLY A 256 8.15 -16.12 -19.90
N LYS A 257 8.36 -17.40 -20.27
CA LYS A 257 7.28 -18.26 -20.77
C LYS A 257 6.26 -18.60 -19.67
N ALA A 258 6.74 -18.95 -18.47
CA ALA A 258 5.87 -19.30 -17.35
C ALA A 258 5.01 -18.12 -16.90
N LEU A 259 5.60 -16.93 -16.77
CA LEU A 259 4.92 -15.70 -16.34
C LEU A 259 3.89 -15.24 -17.37
N ARG A 260 4.18 -15.33 -18.68
CA ARG A 260 3.15 -15.08 -19.73
C ARG A 260 1.97 -16.03 -19.60
N THR A 261 2.23 -17.32 -19.36
CA THR A 261 1.17 -18.31 -19.13
C THR A 261 0.37 -17.98 -17.86
N ILE A 262 1.05 -17.54 -16.79
CA ILE A 262 0.39 -17.09 -15.55
C ILE A 262 -0.48 -15.87 -15.82
N ALA A 263 0.00 -14.87 -16.57
CA ALA A 263 -0.77 -13.69 -16.93
C ALA A 263 -2.07 -14.05 -17.68
N GLU A 264 -2.01 -15.00 -18.62
CA GLU A 264 -3.21 -15.51 -19.30
C GLU A 264 -4.21 -16.15 -18.34
N ILE A 265 -3.73 -16.97 -17.40
CA ILE A 265 -4.56 -17.58 -16.34
C ILE A 265 -5.15 -16.50 -15.42
N GLU A 266 -4.40 -15.45 -15.10
CA GLU A 266 -4.90 -14.30 -14.34
C GLU A 266 -6.02 -13.57 -15.08
N GLY A 267 -5.92 -13.47 -16.41
CA GLY A 267 -6.98 -12.94 -17.25
C GLY A 267 -8.31 -13.67 -17.07
N GLU A 268 -8.31 -14.98 -16.83
CA GLU A 268 -9.53 -15.74 -16.52
C GLU A 268 -10.15 -15.31 -15.18
N LYS A 269 -9.32 -15.03 -14.16
CA LYS A 269 -9.80 -14.51 -12.87
C LYS A 269 -10.44 -13.13 -13.05
N CYS A 270 -9.78 -12.26 -13.82
CA CYS A 270 -10.26 -10.90 -14.08
C CYS A 270 -11.57 -10.90 -14.89
N ASP A 271 -11.70 -11.74 -15.92
CA ASP A 271 -12.96 -11.88 -16.66
C ASP A 271 -14.11 -12.36 -15.76
N ALA A 272 -13.84 -13.25 -14.81
CA ALA A 272 -14.85 -13.72 -13.87
C ALA A 272 -15.21 -12.64 -12.83
N LEU A 273 -14.22 -11.88 -12.35
CA LEU A 273 -14.42 -10.74 -11.45
C LEU A 273 -15.24 -9.63 -12.13
N ASP A 274 -14.97 -9.32 -13.40
CA ASP A 274 -15.74 -8.36 -14.20
C ASP A 274 -17.25 -8.67 -14.19
N LYS A 275 -17.61 -9.95 -14.38
CA LYS A 275 -19.01 -10.39 -14.34
C LYS A 275 -19.64 -10.17 -12.97
N VAL A 276 -18.90 -10.44 -11.89
CA VAL A 276 -19.36 -10.16 -10.52
C VAL A 276 -19.60 -8.67 -10.34
N LEU A 277 -18.64 -7.83 -10.70
CA LEU A 277 -18.73 -6.38 -10.51
C LEU A 277 -19.86 -5.77 -11.34
N LYS A 278 -20.02 -6.17 -12.60
CA LYS A 278 -21.15 -5.75 -13.45
C LYS A 278 -22.51 -6.14 -12.89
N CYS A 279 -22.59 -7.21 -12.10
CA CYS A 279 -23.82 -7.59 -11.42
C CYS A 279 -24.00 -6.83 -10.10
N VAL A 280 -22.96 -6.75 -9.28
CA VAL A 280 -23.05 -6.27 -7.89
C VAL A 280 -23.07 -4.75 -7.81
N LEU A 281 -22.22 -4.05 -8.55
CA LEU A 281 -22.04 -2.60 -8.41
C LEU A 281 -23.30 -1.78 -8.73
N PRO A 282 -24.11 -2.09 -9.77
CA PRO A 282 -25.37 -1.36 -9.98
C PRO A 282 -26.34 -1.47 -8.80
N ARG A 283 -26.32 -2.60 -8.09
CA ARG A 283 -27.17 -2.84 -6.91
C ARG A 283 -26.63 -2.12 -5.67
N VAL A 284 -25.31 -2.04 -5.55
CA VAL A 284 -24.66 -1.20 -4.53
C VAL A 284 -24.97 0.27 -4.79
N GLU A 285 -24.96 0.73 -6.04
CA GLU A 285 -25.33 2.09 -6.40
C GLU A 285 -26.79 2.40 -6.04
N GLU A 286 -27.72 1.49 -6.34
CA GLU A 286 -29.13 1.64 -5.99
C GLU A 286 -29.35 1.73 -4.48
N LYS A 287 -28.63 0.91 -3.70
CA LYS A 287 -28.78 0.84 -2.24
C LYS A 287 -28.04 1.95 -1.48
N CYS A 288 -26.81 2.25 -1.90
CA CYS A 288 -25.85 3.06 -1.13
C CYS A 288 -25.29 4.27 -1.88
N GLY A 289 -25.69 4.45 -3.14
CA GLY A 289 -25.23 5.55 -3.99
C GLY A 289 -23.89 5.29 -4.68
N ARG A 290 -23.59 6.19 -5.62
CA ARG A 290 -22.40 6.09 -6.50
C ARG A 290 -21.08 6.11 -5.75
N GLU A 291 -21.04 6.81 -4.61
CA GLU A 291 -19.85 6.87 -3.77
C GLU A 291 -19.45 5.49 -3.24
N ALA A 292 -20.44 4.68 -2.83
CA ALA A 292 -20.20 3.32 -2.37
C ALA A 292 -19.56 2.47 -3.47
N VAL A 293 -20.00 2.64 -4.72
CA VAL A 293 -19.40 1.98 -5.88
C VAL A 293 -17.94 2.37 -6.04
N THR A 294 -17.60 3.65 -6.03
CA THR A 294 -16.21 4.11 -6.17
C THR A 294 -15.29 3.56 -5.08
N ILE A 295 -15.76 3.53 -3.83
CA ILE A 295 -15.03 2.97 -2.69
C ILE A 295 -14.85 1.46 -2.87
N MET A 296 -15.92 0.76 -3.23
CA MET A 296 -15.89 -0.69 -3.41
C MET A 296 -15.01 -1.12 -4.58
N GLU A 297 -15.11 -0.44 -5.72
CA GLU A 297 -14.24 -0.65 -6.89
C GLU A 297 -12.78 -0.43 -6.52
N SER A 298 -12.46 0.69 -5.86
CA SER A 298 -11.09 1.00 -5.46
C SER A 298 -10.55 -0.06 -4.52
N SER A 299 -11.30 -0.44 -3.48
CA SER A 299 -10.89 -1.44 -2.47
C SER A 299 -10.66 -2.83 -3.07
N ILE A 300 -11.42 -3.21 -4.11
CA ILE A 300 -11.33 -4.53 -4.75
C ILE A 300 -10.26 -4.57 -5.86
N LEU A 301 -10.18 -3.53 -6.69
CA LEU A 301 -9.45 -3.56 -7.95
C LEU A 301 -8.04 -3.01 -7.84
N VAL A 302 -7.80 -1.97 -7.03
CA VAL A 302 -6.48 -1.36 -6.91
C VAL A 302 -5.51 -2.33 -6.22
N GLY A 303 -4.39 -2.64 -6.87
CA GLY A 303 -3.41 -3.61 -6.37
C GLY A 303 -3.92 -5.04 -6.33
N TYR A 304 -4.99 -5.35 -7.07
CA TYR A 304 -5.59 -6.69 -7.09
C TYR A 304 -4.56 -7.76 -7.45
N LEU A 305 -3.77 -7.55 -8.51
CA LEU A 305 -2.80 -8.54 -8.97
C LEU A 305 -1.61 -8.66 -8.02
N SER A 306 -1.07 -7.55 -7.52
CA SER A 306 -0.05 -7.55 -6.46
C SER A 306 -0.48 -8.41 -5.27
N THR A 307 -1.72 -8.22 -4.79
CA THR A 307 -2.29 -9.00 -3.69
C THR A 307 -2.48 -10.49 -4.04
N GLN A 308 -2.92 -10.79 -5.27
CA GLN A 308 -3.14 -12.17 -5.70
C GLN A 308 -1.84 -12.93 -5.99
N ARG A 309 -0.81 -12.26 -6.50
CA ARG A 309 0.48 -12.87 -6.85
C ARG A 309 1.28 -13.24 -5.61
N ARG A 310 1.30 -12.36 -4.60
CA ARG A 310 2.19 -12.42 -3.42
C ARG A 310 3.68 -12.48 -3.81
N GLU A 311 4.56 -12.24 -2.86
CA GLU A 311 5.98 -12.50 -3.06
C GLU A 311 6.28 -14.01 -3.06
N PRO A 312 7.23 -14.49 -3.89
CA PRO A 312 8.13 -13.74 -4.80
C PRO A 312 7.56 -13.50 -6.21
N LEU A 313 6.35 -13.99 -6.52
CA LEU A 313 5.79 -13.94 -7.87
C LEU A 313 5.55 -12.51 -8.36
N ALA A 314 5.08 -11.62 -7.49
CA ALA A 314 4.88 -10.21 -7.80
C ALA A 314 6.20 -9.54 -8.24
N SER A 315 7.28 -9.71 -7.48
CA SER A 315 8.62 -9.24 -7.86
C SER A 315 9.11 -9.81 -9.18
N GLN A 316 8.82 -11.08 -9.49
CA GLN A 316 9.22 -11.69 -10.76
C GLN A 316 8.50 -11.05 -11.97
N PHE A 317 7.20 -10.75 -11.85
CA PHE A 317 6.49 -10.02 -12.91
C PHE A 317 7.16 -8.68 -13.23
N LYS A 318 7.51 -7.92 -12.18
CA LYS A 318 8.22 -6.64 -12.32
C LYS A 318 9.63 -6.83 -12.89
N GLY A 319 10.40 -7.76 -12.34
CA GLY A 319 11.80 -8.01 -12.73
C GLY A 319 11.97 -8.54 -14.15
N PHE A 320 11.03 -9.36 -14.63
CA PHE A 320 11.03 -9.86 -16.02
C PHE A 320 10.24 -8.97 -16.99
N ASN A 321 9.67 -7.86 -16.52
CA ASN A 321 8.88 -6.92 -17.30
C ASN A 321 7.77 -7.62 -18.13
N VAL A 322 7.03 -8.53 -17.48
CA VAL A 322 5.97 -9.30 -18.14
C VAL A 322 4.65 -8.54 -18.02
N GLU A 323 4.07 -8.20 -19.16
CA GLU A 323 2.78 -7.51 -19.22
C GLU A 323 1.66 -8.35 -18.59
N THR A 324 0.84 -7.68 -17.79
CA THR A 324 -0.41 -8.21 -17.30
C THR A 324 -1.40 -8.46 -18.44
N SER A 325 -2.29 -9.44 -18.28
CA SER A 325 -3.34 -9.70 -19.25
C SER A 325 -4.21 -8.48 -19.53
N LYS A 326 -4.46 -8.22 -20.82
CA LYS A 326 -5.38 -7.16 -21.29
C LYS A 326 -6.79 -7.27 -20.70
N LYS A 327 -7.19 -8.46 -20.23
CA LYS A 327 -8.47 -8.68 -19.56
C LYS A 327 -8.50 -8.02 -18.18
N CYS A 328 -7.39 -8.05 -17.46
CA CYS A 328 -7.24 -7.39 -16.17
C CYS A 328 -7.13 -5.88 -16.33
N LEU A 329 -6.30 -5.40 -17.27
CA LEU A 329 -6.10 -3.95 -17.51
C LEU A 329 -7.38 -3.20 -17.92
N LYS A 330 -8.42 -3.91 -18.38
CA LYS A 330 -9.73 -3.32 -18.70
C LYS A 330 -10.56 -2.95 -17.47
N LEU A 331 -10.29 -3.55 -16.32
CA LEU A 331 -11.11 -3.36 -15.12
C LEU A 331 -10.73 -2.09 -14.37
N HIS A 332 -9.43 -1.80 -14.27
CA HIS A 332 -8.93 -0.66 -13.53
C HIS A 332 -7.50 -0.31 -13.98
N GLU A 333 -7.17 0.98 -13.98
CA GLU A 333 -5.85 1.47 -14.40
C GLU A 333 -4.73 1.05 -13.42
N HIS A 334 -5.07 0.91 -12.14
CA HIS A 334 -4.16 0.50 -11.07
C HIS A 334 -4.39 -0.94 -10.60
N ILE A 335 -4.74 -1.84 -11.51
CA ILE A 335 -5.01 -3.24 -11.13
C ILE A 335 -3.75 -4.03 -10.72
N GLU A 336 -2.58 -3.52 -11.12
CA GLU A 336 -1.28 -4.19 -10.92
C GLU A 336 -0.82 -4.21 -9.47
#